data_AF-R7WQT3-F1
#
_entry.id   AF-R7WQT3-F1
#
_cell.length_a   1.000
_cell.length_b   1.000
_cell.length_c   1.000
_cell.angle_alpha   90.00
_cell.angle_beta   90.00
_cell.angle_gamma   90.00
#
_symmetry.space_group_name_H-M   'P 1'
#
loop_
_entity.id
_entity.type
_entity.pdbx_description
1 polymer ?
#
loop_
_entity_poly.entity_id
_entity_poly.type
_entity_poly.pdbx_seq_one_letter_code
_entity_poly.pdbx_strand_id
1 'polypeptide(L)'
;MRLKSPGILRAFVGPEDDKKMSARKLARYVDVHPSFIDHLLAGRRRSCEPKTANRISEALAVPVEILFDVQVSTTKQQNSPRRAVHAA
;
A
#
# COMPACT_ATOMS: atom_id res chain seq x y z
N MET A 1 -0.23 5.81 -7.77
CA MET A 1 1.12 5.54 -7.24
C MET A 1 1.34 4.04 -7.10
N ARG A 2 2.58 3.56 -7.21
CA ARG A 2 2.92 2.15 -6.94
C ARG A 2 4.07 2.05 -5.95
N LEU A 3 3.94 1.21 -4.94
CA LEU A 3 4.97 0.93 -3.96
C LEU A 3 6.17 0.29 -4.67
N LYS A 4 7.36 0.89 -4.51
CA LYS A 4 8.61 0.39 -5.09
C LYS A 4 8.88 -1.04 -4.61
N SER A 5 8.83 -1.23 -3.30
CA SER A 5 9.13 -2.50 -2.65
C SER A 5 8.38 -2.61 -1.32
N PRO A 6 7.71 -3.75 -1.04
CA PRO A 6 7.20 -4.05 0.29
C PRO A 6 8.30 -4.04 1.37
N GLY A 7 9.53 -4.42 1.01
CA GLY A 7 10.68 -4.41 1.93
C GLY A 7 11.05 -3.01 2.40
N ILE A 8 11.00 -2.01 1.51
CA ILE A 8 11.26 -0.61 1.89
C ILE A 8 10.22 -0.15 2.90
N LEU A 9 8.94 -0.48 2.70
CA LEU A 9 7.89 -0.10 3.65
C LEU A 9 8.07 -0.79 5.01
N ARG A 10 8.43 -2.08 5.01
CA ARG A 10 8.71 -2.86 6.24
C ARG A 10 9.93 -2.35 7.02
N ALA A 11 10.86 -1.64 6.38
CA ALA A 11 11.96 -1.02 7.09
C ALA A 11 11.47 0.04 8.11
N PHE A 12 10.31 0.65 7.86
CA PHE A 12 9.75 1.70 8.70
C PHE A 12 8.50 1.28 9.49
N VAL A 13 7.84 0.21 9.06
CA VAL A 13 6.54 -0.21 9.59
C VAL A 13 6.60 -1.66 10.04
N GLY A 14 6.32 -1.87 11.32
CA GLY A 14 6.32 -3.19 11.95
C GLY A 14 5.93 -3.12 13.43
N PRO A 15 5.78 -4.27 14.10
CA PRO A 15 5.51 -4.33 15.53
C PRO A 15 6.73 -4.00 16.41
N GLU A 16 7.94 -3.97 15.85
CA GLU A 16 9.19 -3.80 16.59
C GLU A 16 9.45 -2.35 17.01
N ASP A 17 10.18 -2.16 18.11
CA ASP A 17 10.46 -0.84 18.70
C ASP A 17 11.40 0.03 17.85
N ASP A 18 12.18 -0.57 16.94
CA ASP A 18 13.05 0.16 16.00
C ASP A 18 12.27 0.73 14.80
N LYS A 19 10.97 0.42 14.68
CA LYS A 19 10.11 0.92 13.61
C LYS A 19 9.53 2.27 13.95
N LYS A 20 9.27 3.07 12.90
CA LYS A 20 8.65 4.39 13.07
C LYS A 20 7.22 4.28 13.61
N MET A 21 6.47 3.26 13.18
CA MET A 21 5.13 2.99 13.73
C MET A 21 4.60 1.61 13.32
N SER A 22 3.61 1.12 14.07
CA SER A 22 2.87 -0.10 13.73
C SER A 22 1.92 0.10 12.55
N ALA A 23 1.62 -1.00 11.85
CA ALA A 23 0.68 -1.03 10.73
C ALA A 23 -0.71 -0.47 11.11
N ARG A 24 -1.21 -0.79 12.32
CA ARG A 24 -2.49 -0.26 12.83
C ARG A 24 -2.45 1.24 13.09
N LYS A 25 -1.33 1.77 13.59
CA LYS A 25 -1.16 3.21 13.80
C LYS A 25 -1.11 3.95 12.47
N LEU A 26 -0.37 3.41 11.50
CA LEU A 26 -0.31 3.95 10.14
C LEU A 26 -1.68 3.97 9.47
N ALA A 27 -2.42 2.86 9.55
CA ALA A 27 -3.76 2.74 8.96
C ALA A 27 -4.72 3.82 9.49
N ARG A 28 -4.69 4.08 10.80
CA ARG A 28 -5.48 5.16 11.43
C ARG A 28 -5.01 6.55 10.97
N TYR A 29 -3.70 6.81 10.89
CA TYR A 29 -3.19 8.10 10.47
C TYR A 29 -3.60 8.45 9.03
N VAL A 30 -3.49 7.48 8.12
CA VAL A 30 -3.74 7.73 6.69
C VAL A 30 -5.21 7.55 6.30
N ASP A 31 -6.07 7.18 7.26
CA ASP A 31 -7.51 6.95 7.12
C ASP A 31 -7.84 5.83 6.12
N VAL A 32 -7.26 4.65 6.36
CA VAL A 32 -7.51 3.43 5.57
C VAL A 32 -7.74 2.22 6.46
N HIS A 33 -8.37 1.18 5.91
CA HIS A 33 -8.56 -0.08 6.62
C HIS A 33 -7.21 -0.76 6.94
N PRO A 34 -7.00 -1.37 8.13
CA PRO A 34 -5.73 -2.02 8.48
C PRO A 34 -5.24 -3.04 7.45
N SER A 35 -6.15 -3.84 6.88
CA SER A 35 -5.81 -4.82 5.84
C SER A 35 -5.22 -4.20 4.59
N PHE A 36 -5.50 -2.92 4.29
CA PHE A 36 -4.85 -2.22 3.19
C PHE A 36 -3.35 -2.08 3.42
N ILE A 37 -2.94 -1.68 4.63
CA ILE A 37 -1.53 -1.58 5.01
C ILE A 37 -0.90 -2.97 5.05
N ASP A 38 -1.58 -3.96 5.61
CA ASP A 38 -1.09 -5.34 5.62
C ASP A 38 -0.88 -5.88 4.21
N HIS A 39 -1.75 -5.54 3.25
CA HIS A 39 -1.59 -5.91 1.85
C HIS A 39 -0.39 -5.23 1.18
N LEU A 40 -0.09 -3.99 1.53
CA LEU A 40 1.12 -3.30 1.06
C LEU A 40 2.39 -3.95 1.65
N LEU A 41 2.40 -4.22 2.96
CA LEU A 41 3.52 -4.86 3.66
C LEU A 41 3.76 -6.28 3.18
N ALA A 42 2.70 -7.05 2.88
CA ALA A 42 2.80 -8.40 2.34
C ALA A 42 3.09 -8.43 0.83
N GLY A 43 3.04 -7.29 0.14
CA GLY A 43 3.19 -7.22 -1.32
C GLY A 43 2.00 -7.78 -2.12
N ARG A 44 0.91 -8.17 -1.45
CA ARG A 44 -0.36 -8.58 -2.09
C ARG A 44 -0.99 -7.43 -2.88
N ARG A 45 -0.73 -6.18 -2.46
CA ARG A 45 -1.09 -4.95 -3.17
C ARG A 45 0.16 -4.10 -3.32
N ARG A 46 0.30 -3.45 -4.48
CA ARG A 46 1.35 -2.44 -4.71
C ARG A 46 0.82 -1.09 -5.15
N SER A 47 -0.41 -1.01 -5.66
CA SER A 47 -1.00 0.26 -6.11
C SER A 47 -1.75 0.96 -4.98
N CYS A 48 -1.62 2.28 -4.90
CA CYS A 48 -2.45 3.12 -4.04
C CYS A 48 -2.73 4.47 -4.71
N GLU A 49 -3.75 5.16 -4.21
CA GLU A 49 -4.07 6.52 -4.64
C GLU A 49 -2.92 7.47 -4.27
N PRO A 50 -2.64 8.50 -5.10
CA PRO A 50 -1.63 9.51 -4.78
C PRO A 50 -1.81 10.15 -3.40
N LYS A 51 -3.06 10.45 -3.03
CA LYS A 51 -3.38 11.01 -1.70
C LYS A 51 -2.96 10.09 -0.56
N THR A 52 -3.24 8.78 -0.68
CA THR A 52 -2.82 7.79 0.33
C THR A 52 -1.30 7.65 0.37
N ALA A 53 -0.63 7.62 -0.78
CA ALA A 53 0.84 7.57 -0.84
C ALA A 53 1.47 8.76 -0.11
N ASN A 54 0.96 9.97 -0.34
CA ASN A 54 1.44 11.20 0.29
C ASN A 54 1.23 11.17 1.82
N ARG A 55 0.07 10.70 2.28
CA ARG A 55 -0.19 10.53 3.72
C ARG A 55 0.73 9.49 4.36
N ILE A 56 1.03 8.40 3.65
CA ILE A 56 1.99 7.39 4.13
C ILE A 56 3.39 8.01 4.25
N SER A 57 3.85 8.77 3.25
CA SER A 57 5.15 9.45 3.32
C SER A 57 5.23 10.46 4.46
N GLU A 58 4.16 11.21 4.68
CA GLU A 58 4.04 12.18 5.76
C GLU A 58 4.11 11.49 7.12
N ALA A 59 3.28 10.46 7.33
CA ALA A 59 3.25 9.68 8.57
C ALA A 59 4.62 9.10 8.92
N LEU A 60 5.32 8.59 7.91
CA LEU A 60 6.63 7.98 8.10
C LEU A 60 7.77 9.00 8.05
N ALA A 61 7.52 10.28 7.76
CA ALA A 61 8.55 11.28 7.47
C ALA A 61 9.63 10.73 6.51
N VAL A 62 9.19 10.12 5.40
CA VAL A 62 10.04 9.60 4.33
C VAL A 62 9.53 10.18 3.01
N PRO A 63 10.38 10.80 2.17
CA PRO A 63 9.97 11.30 0.87
C PRO A 63 9.18 10.29 0.05
N VAL A 64 8.06 10.73 -0.55
CA VAL A 64 7.15 9.86 -1.31
C VAL A 64 7.87 9.10 -2.41
N GLU A 65 8.86 9.72 -3.05
CA GLU A 65 9.68 9.14 -4.13
C GLU A 65 10.57 7.99 -3.66
N ILE A 66 10.88 7.89 -2.37
CA ILE A 66 11.63 6.75 -1.82
C ILE A 66 10.73 5.53 -1.64
N LEU A 67 9.45 5.75 -1.30
CA LEU A 67 8.49 4.68 -1.05
C LEU A 67 7.76 4.26 -2.33
N PHE A 68 7.38 5.21 -3.17
CA PHE A 68 6.48 5.02 -4.30
C PHE A 68 7.05 5.55 -5.61
N ASP A 69 6.73 4.86 -6.70
CA ASP A 69 6.86 5.35 -8.06
C ASP A 69 5.57 6.06 -8.51
N VAL A 70 5.76 7.18 -9.20
CA VAL A 70 4.70 7.83 -9.97
C VAL A 70 4.35 6.92 -11.15
N GLN A 71 3.22 6.22 -11.03
CA GLN A 71 2.65 5.48 -12.15
C GLN A 71 1.83 6.46 -12.99
N VAL A 72 2.36 6.85 -14.15
CA VAL A 72 1.54 7.38 -15.24
C VAL A 72 0.74 6.19 -15.76
N SER A 73 -0.57 6.19 -15.53
CA SER A 73 -1.43 5.07 -15.95
C SER A 73 -1.53 5.01 -17.47
N THR A 74 -0.87 4.05 -18.12
CA THR A 74 -1.33 3.52 -19.40
C THR A 74 -2.36 2.44 -19.08
N THR A 75 -3.63 2.79 -19.18
CA THR A 75 -4.78 1.97 -18.79
C THR A 75 -4.81 0.66 -19.60
N LYS A 76 -4.58 -0.48 -18.95
CA LYS A 76 -5.22 -1.75 -19.31
C LYS A 76 -5.80 -2.36 -18.04
N GLN A 77 -6.99 -1.91 -17.68
CA GLN A 77 -7.87 -2.67 -16.79
C GLN A 77 -8.22 -3.98 -17.50
N GLN A 78 -7.50 -5.05 -17.19
CA GLN A 78 -8.01 -6.39 -17.46
C GLN A 78 -9.13 -6.65 -16.45
N ASN A 79 -10.35 -6.32 -16.86
CA ASN A 79 -11.56 -6.81 -16.23
C ASN A 79 -11.56 -8.34 -16.43
N SER A 80 -11.10 -9.10 -15.44
CA SER A 80 -11.26 -10.55 -15.47
C SER A 80 -12.74 -10.87 -15.27
N PRO A 81 -13.45 -11.45 -16.26
CA PRO A 81 -14.82 -11.88 -16.03
C PRO A 81 -14.80 -12.95 -14.94
N ARG A 82 -15.59 -12.73 -13.88
CA ARG A 82 -15.86 -13.76 -12.87
C ARG A 82 -16.47 -14.96 -13.59
N ARG A 83 -15.74 -16.07 -13.57
CA ARG A 83 -16.17 -17.37 -14.09
C ARG A 83 -17.47 -17.76 -13.37
N ALA A 84 -18.60 -17.68 -14.08
CA ALA A 84 -19.84 -18.32 -13.65
C ALA A 84 -19.60 -19.82 -13.65
N VAL A 85 -19.67 -20.43 -12.47
CA VAL A 85 -19.74 -21.89 -12.33
C VAL A 85 -21.21 -22.25 -12.13
N HIS A 86 -21.70 -23.13 -13.01
CA HIS A 86 -23.03 -23.75 -13.01
C HIS A 86 -23.35 -24.52 -11.72
N ALA A 87 -24.62 -24.48 -11.31
CA ALA A 87 -25.40 -25.56 -10.65
C ALA A 87 -26.86 -25.03 -10.54
N ALA A 88 -27.94 -25.74 -10.87
CA ALA A 88 -28.20 -27.13 -11.25
C ALA A 88 -29.43 -27.16 -12.17
#